data_AF-A0A7J7D7T4-F1
#
_entry.id   AF-A0A7J7D7T4-F1
#
_cell.length_a   1.000
_cell.length_b   1.000
_cell.length_c   1.000
_cell.angle_alpha   90.00
_cell.angle_beta   90.00
_cell.angle_gamma   90.00
#
_symmetry.space_group_name_H-M   'P 1'
#
loop_
_entity.id
_entity.type
_entity.pdbx_description
1 polymer ?
#
loop_
_entity_poly.entity_id
_entity_poly.type
_entity_poly.pdbx_seq_one_letter_code
_entity_poly.pdbx_strand_id
1 'polypeptide(L)'
;MRRVVRSVRYIQLAVQHQKHNYSSSSAKLQEHLRSANSDYRLTRNAEIHRFLHLQPACITSRALSTDAAPVTDGDLNRGGPLVEYERRISVGELVEGDDFQVGTLRELQRLYDELVEFADTCQLDRYAASKKASRSRWLWSRFMPQSSCSPIKGLYLYGGVGTGKTMLMDLFYDQLSCNWRKRRIHFHDFMLNVHTRLRKHKGVADPLEVVAGEISDESVLLCLDEFMVTDVADALILNRLFKHLFNNGVILVATSNRAPDNLYEGGLQRDLFLPFIATLKERCVVHEIGSSVDYRKMTSAEEGFYFVGKDKSSLLKEKFQHLIGEETASPQEVEVVMGRTLQVPLGANGCAYFPFEELCDRPLGAADYFGLFKKFHTLAVEGVPIFGLHNRTAAYRFVTLVDVMYESKARLLCTAEGSPQELFRWVVTISDAQHMAPRTSSRSRRSDDSNLCVDNELGFAKDRTISRLTEMNSKEFLEHHASMLGEKKLSQDGINANVLQA
;
A
#
# COMPACT_ATOMS: atom_id res chain seq x y z
N MET A 1 -52.63 5.18 -8.70
CA MET A 1 -52.23 5.77 -7.39
C MET A 1 -52.91 5.10 -6.16
N ARG A 2 -53.10 3.76 -6.14
CA ARG A 2 -53.62 3.02 -4.97
C ARG A 2 -52.91 1.68 -4.68
N ARG A 3 -51.75 1.41 -5.29
CA ARG A 3 -50.91 0.23 -4.99
C ARG A 3 -49.57 0.54 -4.29
N VAL A 4 -49.22 1.82 -4.11
CA VAL A 4 -47.97 2.23 -3.41
C VAL A 4 -48.21 2.52 -1.90
N VAL A 5 -49.46 2.65 -1.46
CA VAL A 5 -49.78 3.04 -0.07
C VAL A 5 -49.97 1.83 0.88
N ARG A 6 -49.95 0.59 0.38
CA ARG A 6 -50.04 -0.61 1.23
C ARG A 6 -48.68 -1.22 1.63
N SER A 7 -47.61 -0.92 0.91
CA SER A 7 -46.27 -1.45 1.20
C SER A 7 -45.52 -0.66 2.29
N VAL A 8 -45.95 0.58 2.58
CA VAL A 8 -45.31 1.43 3.62
C VAL A 8 -45.85 1.13 5.03
N ARG A 9 -47.03 0.51 5.16
CA ARG A 9 -47.60 0.15 6.48
C ARG A 9 -47.04 -1.14 7.10
N TYR A 10 -46.45 -2.03 6.31
CA TYR A 10 -45.81 -3.25 6.83
C TYR A 10 -44.39 -3.00 7.35
N ILE A 11 -43.68 -2.02 6.78
CA ILE A 11 -42.30 -1.69 7.17
C ILE A 11 -42.27 -0.86 8.47
N GLN A 12 -43.28 -0.01 8.72
CA GLN A 12 -43.35 0.77 9.97
C GLN A 12 -43.72 -0.07 11.21
N LEU A 13 -44.41 -1.21 11.06
CA LEU A 13 -44.71 -2.11 12.18
C LEU A 13 -43.53 -3.04 12.53
N ALA A 14 -42.68 -3.40 11.57
CA ALA A 14 -41.46 -4.19 11.84
C ALA A 14 -40.38 -3.37 12.58
N VAL A 15 -40.29 -2.06 12.32
CA VAL A 15 -39.32 -1.16 12.97
C VAL A 15 -39.75 -0.78 14.40
N GLN A 16 -41.04 -0.87 14.74
CA GLN A 16 -41.51 -0.66 16.12
C GLN A 16 -41.38 -1.91 17.01
N HIS A 17 -41.27 -3.13 16.45
CA HIS A 17 -41.00 -4.34 17.22
C HIS A 17 -39.51 -4.64 17.45
N GLN A 18 -38.59 -4.08 16.66
CA GLN A 18 -37.15 -4.17 16.94
C GLN A 18 -36.63 -3.12 17.95
N LYS A 19 -37.36 -2.02 18.17
CA LYS A 19 -36.99 -0.99 19.16
C LYS A 19 -37.41 -1.31 20.61
N HIS A 20 -38.18 -2.38 20.84
CA HIS A 20 -38.62 -2.78 22.18
C HIS A 20 -37.81 -3.95 22.80
N ASN A 21 -36.90 -4.58 22.06
CA ASN A 21 -36.07 -5.69 22.55
C ASN A 21 -34.62 -5.31 22.89
N TYR A 22 -34.22 -4.04 22.73
CA TYR A 22 -32.89 -3.55 23.12
C TYR A 22 -32.88 -2.71 24.42
N SER A 23 -34.04 -2.42 25.02
CA SER A 23 -34.10 -1.68 26.30
C SER A 23 -34.46 -2.54 27.53
N SER A 24 -34.60 -3.86 27.37
CA SER A 24 -34.99 -4.78 28.46
C SER A 24 -33.91 -5.80 28.84
N SER A 25 -32.76 -5.82 28.14
CA SER A 25 -31.62 -6.71 28.46
C SER A 25 -30.45 -6.01 29.18
N SER A 26 -30.54 -4.70 29.44
CA SER A 26 -29.49 -3.90 30.10
C SER A 26 -29.76 -3.64 31.59
N ALA A 27 -30.83 -4.20 32.17
CA ALA A 27 -31.25 -3.94 33.55
C ALA A 27 -31.29 -5.20 34.45
N LYS A 28 -30.70 -6.33 34.02
CA LYS A 28 -30.64 -7.58 34.80
C LYS A 28 -29.24 -8.21 34.91
N LEU A 29 -28.19 -7.47 34.55
CA LEU A 29 -26.79 -7.92 34.66
C LEU A 29 -25.93 -7.03 35.56
N GLN A 30 -26.56 -6.25 36.45
CA GLN A 30 -25.87 -5.36 37.40
C GLN A 30 -26.20 -5.65 38.87
N GLU A 31 -26.77 -6.82 39.18
CA GLU A 31 -27.17 -7.16 40.55
C GLU A 31 -26.65 -8.52 41.06
N HIS A 32 -25.55 -9.05 40.49
CA HIS A 32 -24.92 -10.30 40.93
C HIS A 32 -23.38 -10.23 41.09
N LEU A 33 -22.83 -9.03 41.36
CA LEU A 33 -21.42 -8.86 41.76
C LEU A 33 -21.29 -7.98 43.01
N ARG A 34 -22.05 -8.32 44.05
CA ARG A 34 -21.83 -7.86 45.43
C ARG A 34 -22.19 -8.94 46.44
N SER A 35 -21.31 -9.94 46.59
CA SER A 35 -21.00 -10.61 47.86
C SER A 35 -20.23 -11.89 47.61
N ALA A 36 -18.96 -11.93 47.99
CA ALA A 36 -18.29 -13.07 48.64
C ALA A 36 -16.78 -12.81 48.62
N ASN A 37 -16.29 -12.24 49.72
CA ASN A 37 -14.90 -12.36 50.15
C ASN A 37 -14.69 -13.72 50.81
N SER A 38 -13.43 -14.16 50.81
CA SER A 38 -12.74 -15.08 51.75
C SER A 38 -12.35 -16.46 51.19
N ASP A 39 -11.03 -16.57 50.99
CA ASP A 39 -10.11 -17.65 51.37
C ASP A 39 -10.34 -19.10 50.88
N TYR A 40 -9.37 -19.64 50.13
CA TYR A 40 -8.39 -20.62 50.65
C TYR A 40 -7.32 -21.03 49.59
N ARG A 41 -6.08 -21.02 50.09
CA ARG A 41 -4.77 -21.59 49.70
C ARG A 41 -4.64 -22.68 48.60
N LEU A 42 -3.64 -22.44 47.73
CA LEU A 42 -2.46 -23.25 47.31
C LEU A 42 -2.57 -24.78 47.09
N THR A 43 -2.19 -25.22 45.87
CA THR A 43 -1.19 -26.28 45.52
C THR A 43 -1.13 -26.39 43.97
N ARG A 44 -0.08 -25.90 43.28
CA ARG A 44 1.18 -26.52 42.81
C ARG A 44 1.08 -27.80 41.94
N ASN A 45 1.53 -27.64 40.69
CA ASN A 45 2.13 -28.59 39.73
C ASN A 45 1.25 -29.66 39.06
N ALA A 46 1.15 -29.62 37.72
CA ALA A 46 1.90 -30.51 36.79
C ALA A 46 1.30 -30.49 35.36
N GLU A 47 2.21 -30.40 34.36
CA GLU A 47 2.18 -31.07 33.03
C GLU A 47 1.21 -30.55 31.94
N ILE A 48 1.69 -29.92 30.85
CA ILE A 48 2.46 -30.44 29.70
C ILE A 48 1.59 -31.20 28.67
N HIS A 49 1.36 -30.49 27.56
CA HIS A 49 1.17 -30.95 26.18
C HIS A 49 -0.14 -31.58 25.68
N ARG A 50 -0.43 -31.11 24.46
CA ARG A 50 -0.96 -31.81 23.28
C ARG A 50 -2.47 -31.77 23.03
N PHE A 51 -2.84 -30.70 22.33
CA PHE A 51 -3.70 -30.76 21.15
C PHE A 51 -3.32 -31.95 20.25
N LEU A 52 -4.31 -32.77 19.89
CA LEU A 52 -4.64 -33.14 18.50
C LEU A 52 -5.91 -33.99 18.47
N HIS A 53 -6.69 -33.77 17.41
CA HIS A 53 -7.86 -34.51 16.94
C HIS A 53 -9.18 -34.37 17.72
N LEU A 54 -10.15 -33.70 17.09
CA LEU A 54 -11.33 -34.37 16.51
C LEU A 54 -12.32 -33.30 15.99
N GLN A 55 -12.60 -33.36 14.69
CA GLN A 55 -13.92 -33.03 14.12
C GLN A 55 -14.36 -34.30 13.34
N PRO A 56 -15.65 -34.48 12.99
CA PRO A 56 -16.80 -33.58 13.15
C PRO A 56 -18.08 -34.27 13.70
N ALA A 57 -19.08 -33.50 14.12
CA ALA A 57 -20.45 -33.98 14.22
C ALA A 57 -21.45 -32.96 13.67
N CYS A 58 -22.24 -33.45 12.73
CA CYS A 58 -23.28 -32.83 11.94
C CYS A 58 -24.47 -32.33 12.79
N ILE A 59 -25.03 -31.17 12.47
CA ILE A 59 -26.45 -30.85 12.75
C ILE A 59 -27.10 -30.34 11.46
N THR A 60 -28.23 -30.96 11.18
CA THR A 60 -29.00 -30.99 9.94
C THR A 60 -29.83 -29.72 9.64
N SER A 61 -29.76 -29.32 8.37
CA SER A 61 -30.74 -28.70 7.46
C SER A 61 -31.91 -27.83 7.98
N ARG A 62 -32.07 -26.67 7.32
CA ARG A 62 -33.35 -26.27 6.72
C ARG A 62 -33.13 -25.80 5.29
N ALA A 63 -33.70 -26.54 4.35
CA ALA A 63 -33.74 -26.22 2.94
C ALA A 63 -34.85 -25.20 2.65
N LEU A 64 -34.52 -24.18 1.84
CA LEU A 64 -35.48 -23.46 1.01
C LEU A 64 -34.93 -23.48 -0.41
N SER A 65 -35.67 -24.14 -1.28
CA SER A 65 -35.41 -24.35 -2.70
C SER A 65 -35.67 -23.07 -3.50
N THR A 66 -34.75 -22.74 -4.40
CA THR A 66 -35.03 -21.99 -5.64
C THR A 66 -34.12 -22.58 -6.73
N ASP A 67 -34.70 -22.79 -7.92
CA ASP A 67 -34.23 -23.64 -9.01
C ASP A 67 -32.77 -23.41 -9.44
N ALA A 68 -32.00 -24.50 -9.48
CA ALA A 68 -30.70 -24.56 -10.12
C ALA A 68 -30.87 -24.87 -11.62
N ALA A 69 -30.40 -23.97 -12.48
CA ALA A 69 -30.18 -24.26 -13.90
C ALA A 69 -29.07 -25.32 -14.05
N PRO A 70 -29.12 -26.19 -15.07
CA PRO A 70 -28.14 -27.26 -15.20
C PRO A 70 -26.79 -26.68 -15.60
N VAL A 71 -25.84 -26.69 -14.67
CA VAL A 71 -24.44 -26.38 -14.94
C VAL A 71 -23.87 -27.53 -15.76
N THR A 72 -23.45 -27.22 -16.98
CA THR A 72 -22.73 -28.13 -17.86
C THR A 72 -21.37 -28.47 -17.24
N ASP A 73 -21.11 -29.76 -17.12
CA ASP A 73 -19.88 -30.40 -16.65
C ASP A 73 -18.65 -29.91 -17.46
N GLY A 74 -17.93 -28.93 -16.92
CA GLY A 74 -16.71 -28.35 -17.51
C GLY A 74 -15.86 -27.50 -16.57
N ASP A 75 -16.20 -27.43 -15.28
CA ASP A 75 -15.71 -26.40 -14.35
C ASP A 75 -14.66 -26.93 -13.34
N LEU A 76 -13.68 -27.69 -13.84
CA LEU A 76 -12.53 -28.14 -13.05
C LEU A 76 -11.26 -27.52 -13.64
N ASN A 77 -10.70 -26.53 -12.91
CA ASN A 77 -9.46 -25.76 -13.16
C ASN A 77 -9.56 -24.40 -13.89
N ARG A 78 -10.43 -23.47 -13.47
CA ARG A 78 -10.15 -22.04 -13.73
C ARG A 78 -9.41 -21.46 -12.53
N GLY A 79 -8.10 -21.22 -12.68
CA GLY A 79 -7.32 -20.37 -11.78
C GLY A 79 -7.49 -18.90 -12.15
N GLY A 80 -6.78 -18.00 -11.47
CA GLY A 80 -6.74 -16.58 -11.82
C GLY A 80 -7.12 -15.64 -10.68
N PRO A 81 -7.01 -14.33 -10.92
CA PRO A 81 -7.15 -13.31 -9.88
C PRO A 81 -8.52 -13.29 -9.20
N LEU A 82 -9.61 -13.51 -9.93
CA LEU A 82 -10.96 -13.47 -9.35
C LEU A 82 -11.19 -14.67 -8.42
N VAL A 83 -10.72 -15.85 -8.83
CA VAL A 83 -10.85 -17.09 -8.04
C VAL A 83 -10.01 -17.00 -6.76
N GLU A 84 -8.79 -16.47 -6.85
CA GLU A 84 -7.95 -16.25 -5.67
C GLU A 84 -8.55 -15.19 -4.74
N TYR A 85 -9.16 -14.14 -5.27
CA TYR A 85 -9.85 -13.13 -4.48
C TYR A 85 -11.01 -13.73 -3.66
N GLU A 86 -11.89 -14.50 -4.32
CA GLU A 86 -13.00 -15.19 -3.66
C GLU A 86 -12.51 -16.19 -2.60
N ARG A 87 -11.42 -16.91 -2.88
CA ARG A 87 -10.76 -17.79 -1.91
C ARG A 87 -10.33 -17.00 -0.67
N ARG A 88 -9.64 -15.87 -0.83
CA ARG A 88 -9.15 -15.06 0.30
C ARG A 88 -10.29 -14.46 1.12
N ILE A 89 -11.42 -14.09 0.50
CA ILE A 89 -12.63 -13.67 1.23
C ILE A 89 -13.19 -14.83 2.05
N SER A 90 -13.32 -16.03 1.45
CA SER A 90 -13.90 -17.20 2.12
C SER A 90 -13.10 -17.65 3.36
N VAL A 91 -11.78 -17.46 3.33
CA VAL A 91 -10.86 -17.77 4.44
C VAL A 91 -10.78 -16.62 5.46
N GLY A 92 -11.33 -15.45 5.13
CA GLY A 92 -11.28 -14.26 5.98
C GLY A 92 -9.96 -13.47 5.91
N GLU A 93 -9.12 -13.73 4.91
CA GLU A 93 -7.86 -12.98 4.66
C GLU A 93 -8.12 -11.61 4.02
N LEU A 94 -9.24 -11.46 3.29
CA LEU A 94 -9.68 -10.21 2.67
C LEU A 94 -11.13 -9.91 3.03
N VAL A 95 -11.44 -8.62 3.14
CA VAL A 95 -12.81 -8.12 3.25
C VAL A 95 -13.41 -8.05 1.84
N GLU A 96 -14.70 -8.34 1.72
CA GLU A 96 -15.45 -8.19 0.47
C GLU A 96 -15.40 -6.72 0.00
N GLY A 97 -14.89 -6.52 -1.21
CA GLY A 97 -14.78 -5.22 -1.85
C GLY A 97 -16.09 -4.77 -2.47
N ASP A 98 -16.13 -3.50 -2.85
CA ASP A 98 -17.26 -2.91 -3.57
C ASP A 98 -17.40 -3.44 -5.01
N ASP A 99 -18.56 -3.17 -5.60
CA ASP A 99 -18.88 -3.58 -6.97
C ASP A 99 -17.84 -3.08 -8.00
N PHE A 100 -17.18 -1.95 -7.73
CA PHE A 100 -16.14 -1.38 -8.59
C PHE A 100 -14.85 -2.20 -8.55
N GLN A 101 -14.44 -2.66 -7.37
CA GLN A 101 -13.29 -3.55 -7.21
C GLN A 101 -13.55 -4.90 -7.88
N VAL A 102 -14.75 -5.48 -7.70
CA VAL A 102 -15.14 -6.72 -8.37
C VAL A 102 -15.19 -6.55 -9.89
N GLY A 103 -15.70 -5.43 -10.39
CA GLY A 103 -15.66 -5.09 -11.82
C GLY A 103 -14.23 -5.07 -12.37
N THR A 104 -13.27 -4.56 -11.60
CA THR A 104 -11.85 -4.54 -11.97
C THR A 104 -11.21 -5.92 -11.96
N LEU A 105 -11.57 -6.77 -10.99
CA LEU A 105 -11.14 -8.17 -10.94
C LEU A 105 -11.61 -8.96 -12.16
N ARG A 106 -12.81 -8.68 -12.68
CA ARG A 106 -13.30 -9.29 -13.93
C ARG A 106 -12.45 -8.92 -15.13
N GLU A 107 -12.01 -7.66 -15.23
CA GLU A 107 -11.10 -7.22 -16.29
C GLU A 107 -9.71 -7.87 -16.17
N LEU A 108 -9.19 -8.01 -14.94
CA LEU A 108 -7.95 -8.74 -14.68
C LEU A 108 -8.08 -10.23 -14.98
N GLN A 109 -9.23 -10.84 -14.69
CA GLN A 109 -9.52 -12.23 -15.03
C GLN A 109 -9.60 -12.42 -16.55
N ARG A 110 -10.23 -11.49 -17.28
CA ARG A 110 -10.25 -11.51 -18.75
C ARG A 110 -8.82 -11.49 -19.32
N LEU A 111 -7.98 -10.57 -18.83
CA LEU A 111 -6.58 -10.49 -19.26
C LEU A 111 -5.80 -11.77 -18.90
N TYR A 112 -6.04 -12.34 -17.72
CA TYR A 112 -5.44 -13.61 -17.31
C TYR A 112 -5.80 -14.74 -18.28
N ASP A 113 -7.09 -14.91 -18.57
CA ASP A 113 -7.60 -15.94 -19.47
C ASP A 113 -6.99 -15.78 -20.89
N GLU A 114 -6.96 -14.54 -21.42
CA GLU A 114 -6.31 -14.22 -22.69
C GLU A 114 -4.82 -14.59 -22.68
N LEU A 115 -4.08 -14.20 -21.64
CA LEU A 115 -2.64 -14.50 -21.55
C LEU A 115 -2.37 -16.02 -21.49
N VAL A 116 -3.21 -16.78 -20.79
CA VAL A 116 -3.10 -18.24 -20.72
C VAL A 116 -3.39 -18.86 -22.09
N GLU A 117 -4.42 -18.40 -22.79
CA GLU A 117 -4.80 -18.90 -24.12
C GLU A 117 -3.71 -18.62 -25.17
N PHE A 118 -3.11 -17.42 -25.17
CA PHE A 118 -2.11 -17.02 -26.16
C PHE A 118 -0.66 -17.12 -25.67
N ALA A 119 -0.38 -17.87 -24.60
CA ALA A 119 0.93 -17.92 -23.96
C ALA A 119 2.07 -18.30 -24.93
N ASP A 120 1.83 -19.26 -25.82
CA ASP A 120 2.79 -19.70 -26.85
C ASP A 120 3.01 -18.62 -27.93
N THR A 121 1.94 -17.97 -28.38
CA THR A 121 1.98 -16.91 -29.41
C THR A 121 2.73 -15.69 -28.92
N CYS A 122 2.49 -15.29 -27.67
CA CYS A 122 3.18 -14.20 -27.00
C CYS A 122 4.58 -14.58 -26.51
N GLN A 123 5.00 -15.85 -26.64
CA GLN A 123 6.30 -16.35 -26.19
C GLN A 123 6.55 -16.07 -24.68
N LEU A 124 5.50 -16.22 -23.85
CA LEU A 124 5.59 -15.97 -22.42
C LEU A 124 6.51 -17.00 -21.75
N ASP A 125 6.52 -18.25 -22.20
CA ASP A 125 7.30 -19.32 -21.57
C ASP A 125 8.81 -19.26 -21.86
N ARG A 126 9.61 -19.16 -20.79
CA ARG A 126 11.08 -19.12 -20.85
C ARG A 126 11.69 -20.39 -21.47
N TYR A 127 11.09 -21.55 -21.22
CA TYR A 127 11.64 -22.86 -21.61
C TYR A 127 11.08 -23.40 -22.94
N ALA A 128 9.87 -23.00 -23.34
CA ALA A 128 9.25 -23.43 -24.60
C ALA A 128 10.00 -22.84 -25.82
N ALA A 129 10.52 -21.61 -25.68
CA ALA A 129 11.35 -20.97 -26.70
C ALA A 129 12.62 -21.76 -27.05
N SER A 130 13.17 -22.53 -26.10
CA SER A 130 14.43 -23.28 -26.26
C SER A 130 14.26 -24.59 -27.06
N LYS A 131 13.15 -25.33 -26.93
CA LYS A 131 13.03 -26.69 -27.50
C LYS A 131 12.53 -26.76 -28.96
N LYS A 132 11.79 -25.78 -29.45
CA LYS A 132 11.22 -25.79 -30.84
C LYS A 132 11.91 -24.82 -31.82
N ALA A 133 12.86 -23.99 -31.38
CA ALA A 133 13.43 -22.92 -32.21
C ALA A 133 14.55 -23.34 -33.19
N SER A 134 15.09 -24.55 -33.11
CA SER A 134 16.35 -24.85 -33.80
C SER A 134 16.23 -25.39 -35.23
N ARG A 135 15.06 -25.88 -35.71
CA ARG A 135 15.00 -26.54 -37.03
C ARG A 135 13.98 -26.05 -38.05
N SER A 136 12.92 -25.32 -37.69
CA SER A 136 11.91 -24.87 -38.67
C SER A 136 11.80 -23.35 -38.86
N ARG A 137 12.45 -22.52 -38.03
CA ARG A 137 12.24 -21.06 -38.07
C ARG A 137 13.11 -20.30 -39.07
N TRP A 138 14.29 -20.84 -39.44
CA TRP A 138 15.24 -20.17 -40.34
C TRP A 138 14.75 -20.03 -41.79
N LEU A 139 13.89 -20.96 -42.26
CA LEU A 139 13.42 -20.96 -43.65
C LEU A 139 12.15 -20.12 -43.87
N TRP A 140 11.37 -19.83 -42.81
CA TRP A 140 10.09 -19.10 -42.92
C TRP A 140 10.16 -17.66 -42.41
N SER A 141 11.18 -17.29 -41.63
CA SER A 141 11.40 -15.91 -41.15
C SER A 141 11.86 -14.93 -42.24
N ARG A 142 12.16 -15.42 -43.45
CA ARG A 142 12.66 -14.61 -44.57
C ARG A 142 11.60 -14.17 -45.58
N PHE A 143 10.35 -14.63 -45.42
CA PHE A 143 9.27 -14.41 -46.41
C PHE A 143 7.99 -13.76 -45.87
N MET A 144 7.92 -13.41 -44.59
CA MET A 144 6.75 -12.73 -44.01
C MET A 144 7.21 -11.54 -43.17
N PRO A 145 6.75 -10.30 -43.44
CA PRO A 145 6.97 -9.18 -42.54
C PRO A 145 6.09 -9.40 -41.31
N GLN A 146 6.63 -10.06 -40.28
CA GLN A 146 5.90 -10.23 -39.03
C GLN A 146 5.79 -8.87 -38.35
N SER A 147 4.58 -8.34 -38.30
CA SER A 147 4.23 -7.24 -37.40
C SER A 147 4.30 -7.81 -35.98
N SER A 148 5.42 -7.61 -35.30
CA SER A 148 5.82 -8.23 -34.02
C SER A 148 5.05 -7.73 -32.79
N CYS A 149 3.85 -7.18 -32.97
CA CYS A 149 3.02 -6.70 -31.87
C CYS A 149 2.24 -7.85 -31.23
N SER A 150 2.15 -7.84 -29.91
CA SER A 150 1.32 -8.81 -29.18
C SER A 150 -0.14 -8.68 -29.64
N PRO A 151 -0.85 -9.80 -29.87
CA PRO A 151 -2.28 -9.77 -30.16
C PRO A 151 -3.12 -9.34 -28.95
N ILE A 152 -2.55 -9.43 -27.74
CA ILE A 152 -3.20 -9.07 -26.49
C ILE A 152 -2.95 -7.60 -26.16
N LYS A 153 -4.03 -6.89 -25.79
CA LYS A 153 -3.91 -5.56 -25.21
C LYS A 153 -3.58 -5.65 -23.73
N GLY A 154 -2.66 -4.80 -23.30
CA GLY A 154 -2.37 -4.57 -21.90
C GLY A 154 -3.54 -3.98 -21.12
N LEU A 155 -3.31 -3.67 -19.84
CA LEU A 155 -4.32 -3.07 -18.97
C LEU A 155 -3.74 -1.89 -18.21
N TYR A 156 -4.36 -0.73 -18.32
CA TYR A 156 -4.02 0.46 -17.55
C TYR A 156 -5.12 0.72 -16.54
N LEU A 157 -4.86 0.40 -15.28
CA LEU A 157 -5.74 0.60 -14.14
C LEU A 157 -5.48 1.96 -13.52
N TYR A 158 -6.53 2.78 -13.37
CA TYR A 158 -6.41 4.03 -12.62
C TYR A 158 -7.55 4.26 -11.65
N GLY A 159 -7.31 5.07 -10.62
CA GLY A 159 -8.31 5.43 -9.62
C GLY A 159 -7.70 6.16 -8.43
N GLY A 160 -8.54 6.62 -7.50
CA GLY A 160 -8.12 7.38 -6.33
C GLY A 160 -7.14 6.62 -5.41
N VAL A 161 -6.50 7.34 -4.49
CA VAL A 161 -5.57 6.76 -3.52
C VAL A 161 -6.32 5.76 -2.61
N GLY A 162 -5.70 4.62 -2.30
CA GLY A 162 -6.28 3.66 -1.35
C GLY A 162 -7.39 2.75 -1.90
N THR A 163 -7.68 2.80 -3.19
CA THR A 163 -8.71 1.97 -3.87
C THR A 163 -8.30 0.51 -4.11
N GLY A 164 -7.12 0.09 -3.65
CA GLY A 164 -6.67 -1.30 -3.75
C GLY A 164 -5.95 -1.69 -5.06
N LYS A 165 -5.55 -0.73 -5.90
CA LYS A 165 -4.87 -0.97 -7.20
C LYS A 165 -3.68 -1.94 -7.10
N THR A 166 -2.80 -1.71 -6.14
CA THR A 166 -1.60 -2.53 -5.93
C THR A 166 -1.96 -3.94 -5.51
N MET A 167 -2.90 -4.10 -4.57
CA MET A 167 -3.42 -5.41 -4.16
C MET A 167 -4.05 -6.17 -5.34
N LEU A 168 -4.81 -5.49 -6.20
CA LEU A 168 -5.39 -6.09 -7.40
C LEU A 168 -4.31 -6.54 -8.41
N MET A 169 -3.27 -5.72 -8.59
CA MET A 169 -2.10 -6.09 -9.40
C MET A 169 -1.37 -7.30 -8.81
N ASP A 170 -1.25 -7.42 -7.49
CA ASP A 170 -0.62 -8.56 -6.81
C ASP A 170 -1.41 -9.84 -7.03
N LEU A 171 -2.73 -9.80 -6.81
CA LEU A 171 -3.62 -10.94 -7.07
C LEU A 171 -3.50 -11.42 -8.52
N PHE A 172 -3.38 -10.51 -9.47
CA PHE A 172 -3.15 -10.86 -10.87
C PHE A 172 -1.75 -11.46 -11.07
N TYR A 173 -0.70 -10.77 -10.62
CA TYR A 173 0.68 -11.16 -10.89
C TYR A 173 1.03 -12.51 -10.27
N ASP A 174 0.56 -12.80 -9.06
CA ASP A 174 0.86 -14.02 -8.32
C ASP A 174 0.21 -15.26 -8.94
N GLN A 175 -0.93 -15.10 -9.61
CA GLN A 175 -1.65 -16.20 -10.26
C GLN A 175 -1.03 -16.61 -11.61
N LEU A 176 -0.15 -15.79 -12.18
CA LEU A 176 0.54 -16.10 -13.43
C LEU A 176 1.65 -17.13 -13.21
N SER A 177 1.78 -18.07 -14.15
CA SER A 177 2.81 -19.11 -14.16
C SER A 177 4.22 -18.58 -13.86
N CYS A 178 4.92 -19.25 -12.95
CA CYS A 178 6.28 -18.87 -12.54
C CYS A 178 7.33 -19.01 -13.66
N ASN A 179 7.04 -19.82 -14.69
CA ASN A 179 7.92 -20.04 -15.85
C ASN A 179 7.83 -18.92 -16.90
N TRP A 180 6.88 -17.99 -16.75
CA TRP A 180 6.68 -16.91 -17.70
C TRP A 180 7.72 -15.80 -17.53
N ARG A 181 8.07 -15.17 -18.66
CA ARG A 181 8.87 -13.94 -18.72
C ARG A 181 8.02 -12.75 -18.29
N LYS A 182 7.78 -12.66 -16.98
CA LYS A 182 7.04 -11.56 -16.34
C LYS A 182 7.96 -10.79 -15.38
N ARG A 183 7.70 -9.49 -15.25
CA ARG A 183 8.39 -8.63 -14.28
C ARG A 183 7.43 -7.61 -13.71
N ARG A 184 7.40 -7.51 -12.38
CA ARG A 184 6.76 -6.41 -11.66
C ARG A 184 7.83 -5.46 -11.10
N ILE A 185 7.62 -4.15 -11.27
CA ILE A 185 8.54 -3.11 -10.80
C ILE A 185 7.81 -1.78 -10.63
N HIS A 186 8.23 -0.96 -9.67
CA HIS A 186 7.72 0.40 -9.52
C HIS A 186 8.22 1.30 -10.67
N PHE A 187 7.38 2.21 -11.17
CA PHE A 187 7.70 3.03 -12.35
C PHE A 187 9.02 3.81 -12.22
N HIS A 188 9.26 4.42 -11.06
CA HIS A 188 10.50 5.16 -10.82
C HIS A 188 11.76 4.28 -10.94
N ASP A 189 11.74 3.07 -10.35
CA ASP A 189 12.86 2.14 -10.42
C ASP A 189 13.07 1.60 -11.84
N PHE A 190 11.98 1.42 -12.59
CA PHE A 190 12.03 1.11 -14.01
C PHE A 190 12.77 2.21 -14.79
N MET A 191 12.43 3.48 -14.59
CA MET A 191 13.09 4.60 -15.27
C MET A 191 14.57 4.72 -14.88
N LEU A 192 14.92 4.52 -13.60
CA LEU A 192 16.33 4.47 -13.16
C LEU A 192 17.11 3.36 -13.86
N ASN A 193 16.49 2.19 -14.04
CA ASN A 193 17.07 1.07 -14.76
C ASN A 193 17.30 1.42 -16.25
N VAL A 194 16.29 1.99 -16.91
CA VAL A 194 16.36 2.46 -18.31
C VAL A 194 17.50 3.46 -18.50
N HIS A 195 17.55 4.52 -17.68
CA HIS A 195 18.61 5.53 -17.76
C HIS A 195 20.00 4.95 -17.52
N THR A 196 20.10 3.98 -16.61
CA THR A 196 21.37 3.29 -16.36
C THR A 196 21.84 2.48 -17.57
N ARG A 197 20.93 1.78 -18.27
CA ARG A 197 21.25 1.06 -19.50
C ARG A 197 21.57 2.02 -20.65
N LEU A 198 20.80 3.10 -20.82
CA LEU A 198 21.08 4.14 -21.81
C LEU A 198 22.50 4.73 -21.68
N ARG A 199 22.97 4.92 -20.44
CA ARG A 199 24.36 5.38 -20.19
C ARG A 199 25.41 4.38 -20.64
N LYS A 200 25.13 3.07 -20.60
CA LYS A 200 26.04 2.02 -21.04
C LYS A 200 26.13 1.93 -22.58
N HIS A 201 25.03 2.22 -23.28
CA HIS A 201 24.97 2.19 -24.75
C HIS A 201 25.21 3.57 -25.40
N LYS A 202 25.95 4.46 -24.73
CA LYS A 202 26.35 5.74 -25.31
C LYS A 202 27.16 5.52 -26.58
N GLY A 203 26.79 6.21 -27.66
CA GLY A 203 27.47 6.12 -28.97
C GLY A 203 26.81 5.15 -29.95
N VAL A 204 25.80 4.39 -29.53
CA VAL A 204 24.91 3.65 -30.46
C VAL A 204 23.95 4.63 -31.14
N ALA A 205 23.61 4.38 -32.40
CA ALA A 205 22.73 5.23 -33.20
C ALA A 205 21.32 5.39 -32.58
N ASP A 206 20.70 4.28 -32.17
CA ASP A 206 19.49 4.30 -31.34
C ASP A 206 19.68 3.44 -30.07
N PRO A 207 20.10 4.04 -28.95
CA PRO A 207 20.29 3.29 -27.71
C PRO A 207 18.97 2.83 -27.09
N LEU A 208 17.83 3.48 -27.40
CA LEU A 208 16.52 3.09 -26.85
C LEU A 208 16.03 1.78 -27.44
N GLU A 209 16.31 1.52 -28.72
CA GLU A 209 16.00 0.24 -29.38
C GLU A 209 16.73 -0.92 -28.68
N VAL A 210 18.03 -0.74 -28.40
CA VAL A 210 18.84 -1.76 -27.71
C VAL A 210 18.30 -2.01 -26.30
N VAL A 211 18.05 -0.94 -25.53
CA VAL A 211 17.50 -1.07 -24.17
C VAL A 211 16.13 -1.73 -24.16
N ALA A 212 15.27 -1.41 -25.13
CA ALA A 212 13.97 -2.07 -25.28
C ALA A 212 14.12 -3.55 -25.61
N GLY A 213 15.09 -3.92 -26.45
CA GLY A 213 15.47 -5.32 -26.73
C GLY A 213 15.82 -6.08 -25.45
N GLU A 214 16.76 -5.53 -24.65
CA GLU A 214 17.17 -6.11 -23.38
C GLU A 214 16.01 -6.29 -22.40
N ILE A 215 15.12 -5.29 -22.29
CA ILE A 215 13.93 -5.38 -21.42
C ILE A 215 12.96 -6.44 -21.94
N SER A 216 12.73 -6.52 -23.25
CA SER A 216 11.81 -7.50 -23.85
C SER A 216 12.33 -8.94 -23.78
N ASP A 217 13.65 -9.13 -23.76
CA ASP A 217 14.26 -10.45 -23.56
C ASP A 217 14.06 -10.95 -22.12
N GLU A 218 14.16 -10.03 -21.14
CA GLU A 218 13.93 -10.30 -19.72
C GLU A 218 12.45 -10.52 -19.40
N SER A 219 11.56 -9.68 -19.94
CA SER A 219 10.14 -9.66 -19.62
C SER A 219 9.29 -9.31 -20.84
N VAL A 220 8.38 -10.21 -21.18
CA VAL A 220 7.32 -9.96 -22.17
C VAL A 220 6.09 -9.35 -21.48
N LEU A 221 5.76 -9.80 -20.26
CA LEU A 221 4.73 -9.15 -19.46
C LEU A 221 5.39 -8.20 -18.45
N LEU A 222 5.15 -6.90 -18.63
CA LEU A 222 5.70 -5.86 -17.77
C LEU A 222 4.57 -5.25 -16.92
N CYS A 223 4.64 -5.50 -15.61
CA CYS A 223 3.74 -4.94 -14.62
C CYS A 223 4.39 -3.71 -13.96
N LEU A 224 3.91 -2.52 -14.27
CA LEU A 224 4.42 -1.27 -13.70
C LEU A 224 3.48 -0.76 -12.61
N ASP A 225 3.99 -0.70 -11.38
CA ASP A 225 3.25 -0.11 -10.28
C ASP A 225 3.48 1.40 -10.17
N GLU A 226 2.48 2.13 -9.68
CA GLU A 226 2.52 3.58 -9.44
C GLU A 226 3.06 4.36 -10.66
N PHE A 227 2.49 4.10 -11.84
CA PHE A 227 2.85 4.75 -13.09
C PHE A 227 2.54 6.25 -13.02
N MET A 228 3.57 7.05 -12.72
CA MET A 228 3.49 8.49 -12.58
C MET A 228 4.68 9.17 -13.24
N VAL A 229 4.40 10.04 -14.21
CA VAL A 229 5.42 10.80 -14.94
C VAL A 229 5.39 12.24 -14.46
N THR A 230 6.48 12.68 -13.85
CA THR A 230 6.69 14.06 -13.39
C THR A 230 7.94 14.70 -13.99
N ASP A 231 8.94 13.89 -14.31
CA ASP A 231 10.22 14.35 -14.86
C ASP A 231 10.16 14.57 -16.38
N VAL A 232 10.79 15.66 -16.85
CA VAL A 232 10.82 16.01 -18.27
C VAL A 232 11.69 15.07 -19.10
N ALA A 233 12.81 14.60 -18.57
CA ALA A 233 13.69 13.69 -19.30
C ALA A 233 12.99 12.34 -19.50
N ASP A 234 12.27 11.85 -18.49
CA ASP A 234 11.43 10.66 -18.58
C ASP A 234 10.34 10.83 -19.65
N ALA A 235 9.58 11.94 -19.58
CA ALA A 235 8.52 12.24 -20.54
C ALA A 235 9.00 12.21 -22.01
N LEU A 236 10.20 12.76 -22.27
CA LEU A 236 10.77 12.82 -23.62
C LEU A 236 11.18 11.46 -24.19
N ILE A 237 11.57 10.48 -23.36
CA ILE A 237 12.03 9.17 -23.83
C ILE A 237 10.93 8.11 -23.87
N LEU A 238 9.88 8.25 -23.04
CA LEU A 238 8.84 7.22 -22.87
C LEU A 238 8.14 6.84 -24.17
N ASN A 239 7.76 7.82 -24.99
CA ASN A 239 7.10 7.55 -26.28
C ASN A 239 7.93 6.62 -27.18
N ARG A 240 9.22 6.91 -27.31
CA ARG A 240 10.13 6.13 -28.15
C ARG A 240 10.39 4.77 -27.54
N LEU A 241 10.70 4.72 -26.24
CA LEU A 241 10.96 3.47 -25.51
C LEU A 241 9.79 2.50 -25.65
N PHE A 242 8.56 2.93 -25.33
CA PHE A 242 7.40 2.06 -25.35
C PHE A 242 6.99 1.65 -26.76
N LYS A 243 7.23 2.48 -27.78
CA LYS A 243 7.07 2.04 -29.18
C LYS A 243 7.96 0.84 -29.49
N HIS A 244 9.23 0.86 -29.09
CA HIS A 244 10.11 -0.30 -29.27
C HIS A 244 9.66 -1.50 -28.43
N LEU A 245 9.27 -1.29 -27.16
CA LEU A 245 8.77 -2.38 -26.30
C LEU A 245 7.52 -3.05 -26.90
N PHE A 246 6.53 -2.28 -27.33
CA PHE A 246 5.32 -2.82 -27.95
C PHE A 246 5.59 -3.48 -29.31
N ASN A 247 6.56 -2.98 -30.08
CA ASN A 247 7.02 -3.62 -31.30
C ASN A 247 7.78 -4.92 -31.01
N ASN A 248 8.38 -5.08 -29.84
CA ASN A 248 9.01 -6.33 -29.40
C ASN A 248 8.00 -7.30 -28.74
N GLY A 249 6.70 -6.97 -28.77
CA GLY A 249 5.63 -7.82 -28.24
C GLY A 249 5.41 -7.70 -26.73
N VAL A 250 5.98 -6.69 -26.07
CA VAL A 250 5.76 -6.48 -24.63
C VAL A 250 4.30 -6.11 -24.36
N ILE A 251 3.72 -6.74 -23.34
CA ILE A 251 2.37 -6.48 -22.83
C ILE A 251 2.52 -5.70 -21.53
N LEU A 252 1.88 -4.53 -21.45
CA LEU A 252 1.95 -3.65 -20.29
C LEU A 252 0.72 -3.84 -19.39
N VAL A 253 0.95 -4.05 -18.10
CA VAL A 253 -0.08 -3.86 -17.07
C VAL A 253 0.39 -2.74 -16.16
N ALA A 254 -0.39 -1.70 -15.98
CA ALA A 254 0.02 -0.53 -15.19
C ALA A 254 -1.06 -0.12 -14.19
N THR A 255 -0.65 0.32 -13.01
CA THR A 255 -1.51 0.96 -12.00
C THR A 255 -1.12 2.43 -11.85
N SER A 256 -2.10 3.34 -11.75
CA SER A 256 -1.82 4.76 -11.58
C SER A 256 -2.90 5.49 -10.77
N ASN A 257 -2.51 6.57 -10.11
CA ASN A 257 -3.47 7.51 -9.50
C ASN A 257 -4.06 8.51 -10.51
N ARG A 258 -3.62 8.46 -11.78
CA ARG A 258 -4.05 9.38 -12.84
C ARG A 258 -4.54 8.63 -14.08
N ALA A 259 -5.61 9.12 -14.67
CA ALA A 259 -6.04 8.70 -16.00
C ALA A 259 -4.94 8.99 -17.04
N PRO A 260 -4.85 8.23 -18.15
CA PRO A 260 -3.84 8.44 -19.18
C PRO A 260 -3.77 9.88 -19.71
N ASP A 261 -4.93 10.53 -19.92
CA ASP A 261 -5.01 11.92 -20.41
C ASP A 261 -4.49 12.95 -19.41
N ASN A 262 -4.36 12.58 -18.14
CA ASN A 262 -3.90 13.43 -17.05
C ASN A 262 -2.44 13.11 -16.65
N LEU A 263 -1.81 12.13 -17.29
CA LEU A 263 -0.38 11.84 -17.11
C LEU A 263 0.45 13.02 -17.62
N TYR A 264 1.42 13.49 -16.83
CA TYR A 264 2.29 14.63 -17.13
C TYR A 264 1.56 15.97 -17.36
N GLU A 265 0.35 16.12 -16.82
CA GLU A 265 -0.44 17.35 -16.95
C GLU A 265 0.30 18.54 -16.34
N GLY A 266 0.32 19.68 -17.03
CA GLY A 266 1.11 20.85 -16.63
C GLY A 266 2.63 20.70 -16.81
N GLY A 267 3.11 19.56 -17.31
CA GLY A 267 4.52 19.31 -17.58
C GLY A 267 5.08 20.15 -18.74
N LEU A 268 6.40 20.38 -18.71
CA LEU A 268 7.11 21.16 -19.73
C LEU A 268 7.01 20.43 -21.08
N GLN A 269 6.61 21.15 -22.15
CA GLN A 269 6.47 20.58 -23.50
C GLN A 269 5.53 19.35 -23.57
N ARG A 270 4.41 19.39 -22.84
CA ARG A 270 3.38 18.33 -22.83
C ARG A 270 2.98 17.80 -24.21
N ASP A 271 2.97 18.64 -25.24
CA ASP A 271 2.63 18.24 -26.61
C ASP A 271 3.53 17.12 -27.16
N LEU A 272 4.80 17.07 -26.74
CA LEU A 272 5.73 16.00 -27.11
C LEU A 272 5.39 14.67 -26.43
N PHE A 273 4.64 14.70 -25.32
CA PHE A 273 4.21 13.53 -24.56
C PHE A 273 2.85 12.98 -25.02
N LEU A 274 1.98 13.79 -25.63
CA LEU A 274 0.67 13.34 -26.15
C LEU A 274 0.74 12.09 -27.06
N PRO A 275 1.74 11.92 -27.95
CA PRO A 275 1.88 10.70 -28.74
C PRO A 275 2.10 9.44 -27.91
N PHE A 276 2.72 9.55 -26.72
CA PHE A 276 2.84 8.42 -25.80
C PHE A 276 1.47 8.04 -25.23
N ILE A 277 0.66 9.02 -24.82
CA ILE A 277 -0.71 8.77 -24.32
C ILE A 277 -1.54 8.05 -25.38
N ALA A 278 -1.44 8.46 -26.66
CA ALA A 278 -2.10 7.79 -27.76
C ALA A 278 -1.63 6.33 -27.92
N THR A 279 -0.32 6.09 -27.89
CA THR A 279 0.26 4.75 -27.96
C THR A 279 -0.19 3.87 -26.80
N LEU A 280 -0.26 4.43 -25.59
CA LEU A 280 -0.70 3.75 -24.38
C LEU A 280 -2.17 3.30 -24.50
N LYS A 281 -3.06 4.19 -24.97
CA LYS A 281 -4.49 3.89 -25.20
C LYS A 281 -4.74 2.90 -26.35
N GLU A 282 -3.86 2.89 -27.35
CA GLU A 282 -3.94 1.92 -28.44
C GLU A 282 -3.63 0.50 -27.93
N ARG A 283 -2.60 0.39 -27.07
CA ARG A 283 -2.02 -0.87 -26.61
C ARG A 283 -2.60 -1.40 -25.30
N CYS A 284 -3.27 -0.57 -24.52
CA CYS A 284 -3.87 -0.96 -23.26
C CYS A 284 -5.37 -0.68 -23.25
N VAL A 285 -6.13 -1.58 -22.62
CA VAL A 285 -7.48 -1.28 -22.15
C VAL A 285 -7.36 -0.37 -20.94
N VAL A 286 -8.04 0.78 -20.97
CA VAL A 286 -8.02 1.76 -19.88
C VAL A 286 -9.23 1.49 -18.99
N HIS A 287 -9.00 1.23 -17.71
CA HIS A 287 -10.05 0.86 -16.76
C HIS A 287 -9.96 1.67 -15.46
N GLU A 288 -11.08 2.28 -15.08
CA GLU A 288 -11.20 3.11 -13.88
C GLU A 288 -11.76 2.30 -12.70
N ILE A 289 -11.07 2.35 -11.57
CA ILE A 289 -11.58 1.90 -10.29
C ILE A 289 -12.35 3.07 -9.69
N GLY A 290 -13.64 3.17 -10.05
CA GLY A 290 -14.56 4.23 -9.60
C GLY A 290 -14.94 4.17 -8.11
N SER A 291 -14.17 3.45 -7.29
CA SER A 291 -14.41 3.33 -5.86
C SER A 291 -14.07 4.64 -5.14
N SER A 292 -14.99 5.13 -4.31
CA SER A 292 -14.74 6.22 -3.36
C SER A 292 -14.22 5.71 -2.01
N VAL A 293 -14.10 4.38 -1.85
CA VAL A 293 -13.68 3.73 -0.62
C VAL A 293 -12.16 3.64 -0.59
N ASP A 294 -11.57 4.31 0.41
CA ASP A 294 -10.16 4.12 0.75
C ASP A 294 -10.05 2.92 1.70
N TYR A 295 -9.72 1.76 1.15
CA TYR A 295 -9.61 0.50 1.90
C TYR A 295 -8.48 0.55 2.95
N ARG A 296 -7.50 1.45 2.81
CA ARG A 296 -6.51 1.66 3.87
C ARG A 296 -7.19 2.11 5.17
N LYS A 297 -8.25 2.92 5.09
CA LYS A 297 -8.99 3.40 6.28
C LYS A 297 -9.77 2.29 6.99
N MET A 298 -10.14 1.23 6.27
CA MET A 298 -10.85 0.08 6.83
C MET A 298 -9.92 -0.87 7.59
N THR A 299 -8.67 -1.04 7.13
CA THR A 299 -7.66 -1.87 7.81
C THR A 299 -6.85 -1.09 8.88
N SER A 300 -6.72 0.23 8.72
CA SER A 300 -5.86 1.06 9.59
C SER A 300 -6.43 1.38 10.97
N ALA A 301 -7.74 1.22 11.20
CA ALA A 301 -8.33 1.62 12.46
C ALA A 301 -8.05 0.62 13.62
N GLU A 302 -7.74 -0.65 13.32
CA GLU A 302 -7.53 -1.68 14.34
C GLU A 302 -6.22 -2.49 14.17
N GLU A 303 -5.71 -2.69 12.95
CA GLU A 303 -4.45 -3.44 12.72
C GLU A 303 -3.20 -2.58 12.48
N GLY A 304 -3.37 -1.30 12.11
CA GLY A 304 -2.28 -0.37 11.80
C GLY A 304 -1.38 0.00 12.99
N PHE A 305 -0.36 0.80 12.71
CA PHE A 305 0.56 1.37 13.70
C PHE A 305 0.38 2.89 13.89
N TYR A 306 -0.57 3.50 13.17
CA TYR A 306 -0.96 4.90 13.32
C TYR A 306 -2.35 4.98 13.94
N PHE A 307 -2.46 5.52 15.15
CA PHE A 307 -3.69 5.57 15.91
C PHE A 307 -4.19 7.01 16.00
N VAL A 308 -5.40 7.27 15.49
CA VAL A 308 -6.05 8.58 15.62
C VAL A 308 -6.89 8.59 16.90
N GLY A 309 -6.63 9.57 17.77
CA GLY A 309 -7.36 9.76 19.03
C GLY A 309 -6.45 9.77 20.26
N LYS A 310 -6.76 10.66 21.21
CA LYS A 310 -6.00 10.81 22.47
C LYS A 310 -6.17 9.63 23.43
N ASP A 311 -7.25 8.88 23.26
CA ASP A 311 -7.60 7.69 24.06
C ASP A 311 -6.79 6.44 23.65
N LYS A 312 -6.04 6.49 22.55
CA LYS A 312 -5.28 5.35 22.01
C LYS A 312 -3.87 5.18 22.57
N SER A 313 -3.47 5.99 23.55
CA SER A 313 -2.18 5.87 24.24
C SER A 313 -1.94 4.51 24.89
N SER A 314 -2.98 3.89 25.46
CA SER A 314 -2.88 2.55 26.06
C SER A 314 -2.56 1.49 24.99
N LEU A 315 -3.22 1.57 23.83
CA LEU A 315 -3.01 0.67 22.70
C LEU A 315 -1.59 0.80 22.13
N LEU A 316 -1.07 2.03 22.04
CA LEU A 316 0.32 2.26 21.61
C LEU A 316 1.31 1.59 22.55
N LYS A 317 1.11 1.71 23.86
CA LYS A 317 1.97 1.07 24.88
C LYS A 317 1.89 -0.45 24.82
N GLU A 318 0.69 -1.00 24.62
CA GLU A 318 0.49 -2.45 24.42
C GLU A 318 1.23 -2.96 23.18
N LYS A 319 1.06 -2.30 22.02
CA LYS A 319 1.79 -2.67 20.79
C LYS A 319 3.29 -2.52 20.95
N PHE A 320 3.76 -1.47 21.63
CA PHE A 320 5.17 -1.29 21.93
C PHE A 320 5.71 -2.44 22.79
N GLN A 321 4.98 -2.85 23.85
CA GLN A 321 5.35 -3.98 24.70
C GLN A 321 5.43 -5.29 23.91
N HIS A 322 4.47 -5.53 23.00
CA HIS A 322 4.50 -6.70 22.13
C HIS A 322 5.73 -6.73 21.21
N LEU A 323 6.21 -5.57 20.74
CA LEU A 323 7.38 -5.49 19.87
C LEU A 323 8.70 -5.69 20.61
N ILE A 324 8.81 -5.24 21.86
CA ILE A 324 10.01 -5.48 22.67
C ILE A 324 10.07 -6.90 23.22
N GLY A 325 8.93 -7.60 23.31
CA GLY A 325 8.83 -8.98 23.76
C GLY A 325 9.08 -9.10 25.27
N GLU A 326 9.99 -10.00 25.65
CA GLU A 326 10.38 -10.25 27.05
C GLU A 326 11.38 -9.20 27.59
N GLU A 327 11.90 -8.30 26.75
CA GLU A 327 12.81 -7.26 27.20
C GLU A 327 12.08 -6.14 27.96
N THR A 328 12.72 -5.65 29.02
CA THR A 328 12.21 -4.52 29.80
C THR A 328 12.67 -3.21 29.20
N ALA A 329 11.73 -2.35 28.78
CA ALA A 329 12.04 -1.01 28.32
C ALA A 329 12.67 -0.19 29.46
N SER A 330 13.85 0.36 29.20
CA SER A 330 14.57 1.24 30.13
C SER A 330 15.07 2.50 29.41
N PRO A 331 15.37 3.58 30.13
CA PRO A 331 16.07 4.71 29.55
C PRO A 331 17.39 4.26 28.90
N GLN A 332 17.70 4.82 27.73
CA GLN A 332 18.93 4.52 27.01
C GLN A 332 19.57 5.80 26.45
N GLU A 333 20.88 5.74 26.24
CA GLU A 333 21.61 6.79 25.55
C GLU A 333 22.00 6.35 24.14
N VAL A 334 22.01 7.32 23.23
CA VAL A 334 22.45 7.15 21.84
C VAL A 334 23.51 8.19 21.54
N GLU A 335 24.68 7.73 21.08
CA GLU A 335 25.72 8.61 20.61
C GLU A 335 25.33 9.24 19.26
N VAL A 336 25.46 10.56 19.19
CA VAL A 336 25.25 11.38 18.01
C VAL A 336 26.60 11.92 17.53
N VAL A 337 26.66 12.35 16.27
CA VAL A 337 27.85 12.97 15.68
C VAL A 337 28.35 14.14 16.56
N MET A 338 29.67 14.32 16.60
CA MET A 338 30.35 15.40 17.35
C MET A 338 30.24 15.29 18.90
N GLY A 339 30.08 14.08 19.44
CA GLY A 339 30.15 13.83 20.89
C GLY A 339 28.90 14.26 21.66
N ARG A 340 27.78 14.49 20.97
CA ARG A 340 26.46 14.70 21.60
C ARG A 340 25.84 13.35 21.97
N THR A 341 25.06 13.31 23.05
CA THR A 341 24.26 12.13 23.41
C THR A 341 22.77 12.48 23.40
N LEU A 342 21.97 11.64 22.76
CA LEU A 342 20.51 11.72 22.77
C LEU A 342 19.97 10.77 23.83
N GLN A 343 19.16 11.32 24.73
CA GLN A 343 18.44 10.56 25.76
C GLN A 343 17.17 9.96 25.16
N VAL A 344 17.04 8.64 25.25
CA VAL A 344 15.86 7.87 24.85
C VAL A 344 15.09 7.50 26.11
N PRO A 345 13.86 8.01 26.31
CA PRO A 345 13.09 7.80 27.54
C PRO A 345 12.89 6.32 27.85
N LEU A 346 12.54 5.54 26.82
CA LEU A 346 12.30 4.11 26.92
C LEU A 346 12.80 3.45 25.63
N GLY A 347 13.71 2.49 25.77
CA GLY A 347 14.23 1.70 24.66
C GLY A 347 14.49 0.25 25.07
N ALA A 348 14.14 -0.68 24.18
CA ALA A 348 14.42 -2.12 24.31
C ALA A 348 14.31 -2.79 22.93
N ASN A 349 15.06 -3.86 22.69
CA ASN A 349 15.02 -4.67 21.47
C ASN A 349 14.94 -3.86 20.15
N GLY A 350 15.79 -2.84 20.01
CA GLY A 350 15.80 -1.98 18.81
C GLY A 350 14.54 -1.12 18.59
N CYS A 351 13.64 -1.06 19.57
CA CYS A 351 12.47 -0.17 19.59
C CYS A 351 12.67 0.97 20.60
N ALA A 352 12.31 2.19 20.22
CA ALA A 352 12.32 3.37 21.09
C ALA A 352 10.91 3.92 21.28
N TYR A 353 10.61 4.49 22.44
CA TYR A 353 9.35 5.13 22.76
C TYR A 353 9.59 6.56 23.26
N PHE A 354 8.87 7.51 22.67
CA PHE A 354 8.98 8.94 22.97
C PHE A 354 7.60 9.58 23.11
N PRO A 355 7.38 10.42 24.12
CA PRO A 355 6.38 11.49 24.05
C PRO A 355 6.77 12.47 22.94
N PHE A 356 5.78 13.00 22.21
CA PHE A 356 6.01 13.92 21.09
C PHE A 356 6.83 15.15 21.52
N GLU A 357 6.58 15.70 22.71
CA GLU A 357 7.22 16.90 23.23
C GLU A 357 8.73 16.67 23.45
N GLU A 358 9.13 15.46 23.86
CA GLU A 358 10.54 15.13 24.06
C GLU A 358 11.33 15.03 22.76
N LEU A 359 10.64 14.78 21.64
CA LEU A 359 11.26 14.59 20.34
C LEU A 359 11.18 15.85 19.46
N CYS A 360 10.05 16.55 19.48
CA CYS A 360 9.78 17.67 18.58
C CYS A 360 9.71 19.04 19.28
N ASP A 361 9.49 19.13 20.60
CA ASP A 361 9.56 20.42 21.31
C ASP A 361 10.98 20.72 21.83
N ARG A 362 11.83 19.70 21.96
CA ARG A 362 13.27 19.85 22.26
C ARG A 362 14.09 20.30 21.05
N PRO A 363 15.24 20.96 21.25
CA PRO A 363 16.12 21.43 20.17
C PRO A 363 16.94 20.28 19.54
N LEU A 364 16.24 19.28 19.00
CA LEU A 364 16.80 18.18 18.22
C LEU A 364 16.82 18.55 16.74
N GLY A 365 17.81 18.02 16.02
CA GLY A 365 17.98 18.18 14.59
C GLY A 365 18.17 16.84 13.86
N ALA A 366 18.40 16.92 12.56
CA ALA A 366 18.55 15.73 11.71
C ALA A 366 19.63 14.76 12.21
N ALA A 367 20.77 15.28 12.69
CA ALA A 367 21.86 14.45 13.21
C ALA A 367 21.44 13.60 14.42
N ASP A 368 20.64 14.17 15.32
CA ASP A 368 20.14 13.46 16.50
C ASP A 368 19.19 12.32 16.07
N TYR A 369 18.32 12.57 15.09
CA TYR A 369 17.43 11.56 14.53
C TYR A 369 18.18 10.46 13.77
N PHE A 370 19.22 10.80 12.99
CA PHE A 370 20.06 9.78 12.35
C PHE A 370 20.77 8.90 13.39
N GLY A 371 21.26 9.50 14.48
CA GLY A 371 21.79 8.75 15.62
C GLY A 371 20.76 7.78 16.18
N LEU A 372 19.53 8.26 16.41
CA LEU A 372 18.42 7.44 16.91
C LEU A 372 18.17 6.22 16.01
N PHE A 373 17.99 6.41 14.70
CA PHE A 373 17.67 5.31 13.78
C PHE A 373 18.85 4.40 13.45
N LYS A 374 20.08 4.80 13.77
CA LYS A 374 21.23 3.90 13.73
C LYS A 374 21.13 2.79 14.78
N LYS A 375 20.54 3.09 15.95
CA LYS A 375 20.36 2.13 17.06
C LYS A 375 18.96 1.50 17.06
N PHE A 376 17.93 2.24 16.72
CA PHE A 376 16.53 1.81 16.81
C PHE A 376 15.88 1.70 15.42
N HIS A 377 15.45 0.50 15.06
CA HIS A 377 14.74 0.24 13.80
C HIS A 377 13.24 0.57 13.88
N THR A 378 12.72 0.84 15.07
CA THR A 378 11.31 1.13 15.29
C THR A 378 11.15 2.26 16.31
N LEU A 379 10.28 3.21 16.01
CA LEU A 379 9.97 4.34 16.89
C LEU A 379 8.47 4.39 17.20
N ALA A 380 8.13 4.42 18.48
CA ALA A 380 6.80 4.74 19.00
C ALA A 380 6.75 6.20 19.46
N VAL A 381 5.82 6.99 18.92
CA VAL A 381 5.63 8.40 19.27
C VAL A 381 4.23 8.63 19.83
N GLU A 382 4.15 9.08 21.07
CA GLU A 382 2.88 9.37 21.74
C GLU A 382 2.49 10.85 21.58
N GLY A 383 1.26 11.10 21.11
CA GLY A 383 0.62 12.41 21.23
C GLY A 383 0.97 13.43 20.15
N VAL A 384 1.09 13.03 18.88
CA VAL A 384 1.34 13.96 17.76
C VAL A 384 0.17 14.96 17.62
N PRO A 385 0.39 16.27 17.81
CA PRO A 385 -0.67 17.27 17.78
C PRO A 385 -0.99 17.72 16.35
N ILE A 386 -2.17 18.31 16.13
CA ILE A 386 -2.44 19.04 14.89
C ILE A 386 -1.53 20.28 14.82
N PHE A 387 -0.85 20.46 13.69
CA PHE A 387 0.06 21.58 13.45
C PHE A 387 -0.69 22.85 13.02
N GLY A 388 -0.25 23.97 13.55
CA GLY A 388 -0.74 25.32 13.28
C GLY A 388 0.29 26.37 13.69
N LEU A 389 -0.16 27.62 13.81
CA LEU A 389 0.74 28.76 14.04
C LEU A 389 1.57 28.64 15.33
N HIS A 390 0.98 28.10 16.39
CA HIS A 390 1.57 28.06 17.74
C HIS A 390 2.63 26.96 17.93
N ASN A 391 2.58 25.88 17.14
CA ASN A 391 3.53 24.75 17.21
C ASN A 391 4.32 24.58 15.89
N ARG A 392 4.51 25.67 15.14
CA ARG A 392 5.23 25.69 13.86
C ARG A 392 6.63 25.07 13.94
N THR A 393 7.40 25.39 14.98
CA THR A 393 8.77 24.85 15.15
C THR A 393 8.76 23.33 15.37
N ALA A 394 7.77 22.82 16.11
CA ALA A 394 7.58 21.39 16.32
C ALA A 394 7.18 20.70 15.01
N ALA A 395 6.35 21.34 14.18
CA ALA A 395 5.98 20.85 12.86
C ALA A 395 7.21 20.66 11.94
N TYR A 396 8.12 21.63 11.89
CA TYR A 396 9.38 21.48 11.14
C TYR A 396 10.24 20.31 11.64
N ARG A 397 10.33 20.14 12.95
CA ARG A 397 11.09 19.03 13.54
C ARG A 397 10.43 17.69 13.27
N PHE A 398 9.11 17.63 13.25
CA PHE A 398 8.36 16.43 12.90
C PHE A 398 8.53 16.08 11.41
N VAL A 399 8.50 17.07 10.51
CA VAL A 399 8.86 16.88 9.09
C VAL A 399 10.26 16.30 8.96
N THR A 400 11.25 16.89 9.61
CA THR A 400 12.63 16.39 9.59
C THR A 400 12.73 14.97 10.17
N LEU A 401 12.01 14.67 11.25
CA LEU A 401 11.95 13.33 11.85
C LEU A 401 11.42 12.30 10.86
N VAL A 402 10.27 12.57 10.23
CA VAL A 402 9.65 11.67 9.24
C VAL A 402 10.59 11.46 8.04
N ASP A 403 11.26 12.52 7.58
CA ASP A 403 12.22 12.44 6.49
C ASP A 403 13.37 11.47 6.80
N VAL A 404 14.01 11.65 7.96
CA VAL A 404 15.12 10.81 8.41
C VAL A 404 14.66 9.37 8.66
N MET A 405 13.47 9.19 9.25
CA MET A 405 12.89 7.87 9.52
C MET A 405 12.61 7.09 8.23
N TYR A 406 12.05 7.78 7.23
CA TYR A 406 11.77 7.21 5.92
C TYR A 406 13.06 6.80 5.19
N GLU A 407 14.09 7.65 5.23
CA GLU A 407 15.41 7.35 4.65
C GLU A 407 16.09 6.17 5.35
N SER A 408 15.96 6.10 6.68
CA SER A 408 16.48 4.99 7.50
C SER A 408 15.65 3.72 7.40
N LYS A 409 14.54 3.73 6.62
CA LYS A 409 13.57 2.64 6.51
C LYS A 409 13.10 2.14 7.87
N ALA A 410 12.92 3.04 8.84
CA ALA A 410 12.46 2.70 10.18
C ALA A 410 10.93 2.65 10.25
N ARG A 411 10.41 1.80 11.14
CA ARG A 411 8.96 1.64 11.35
C ARG A 411 8.45 2.66 12.35
N LEU A 412 7.34 3.33 12.02
CA LEU A 412 6.64 4.27 12.89
C LEU A 412 5.44 3.60 13.56
N LEU A 413 5.34 3.78 14.88
CA LEU A 413 4.10 3.64 15.63
C LEU A 413 3.76 5.00 16.22
N CYS A 414 2.53 5.49 16.12
CA CYS A 414 2.20 6.73 16.81
C CYS A 414 0.72 6.87 17.18
N THR A 415 0.47 7.71 18.19
CA THR A 415 -0.85 8.29 18.45
C THR A 415 -0.87 9.73 17.97
N ALA A 416 -1.93 10.12 17.28
CA ALA A 416 -2.06 11.43 16.67
C ALA A 416 -3.46 12.01 16.90
N GLU A 417 -3.56 13.34 16.98
CA GLU A 417 -4.84 14.05 17.13
C GLU A 417 -5.73 13.98 15.88
N GLY A 418 -5.16 13.66 14.72
CA GLY A 418 -5.86 13.53 13.44
C GLY A 418 -5.09 12.65 12.47
N SER A 419 -5.69 12.35 11.32
CA SER A 419 -5.02 11.72 10.18
C SER A 419 -3.84 12.55 9.66
N PRO A 420 -2.90 11.99 8.87
CA PRO A 420 -1.78 12.75 8.32
C PRO A 420 -2.18 14.04 7.60
N GLN A 421 -3.31 14.04 6.89
CA GLN A 421 -3.86 15.22 6.23
C GLN A 421 -4.38 16.25 7.24
N GLU A 422 -5.09 15.79 8.27
CA GLU A 422 -5.62 16.66 9.32
C GLU A 422 -4.52 17.30 10.17
N LEU A 423 -3.39 16.61 10.37
CA LEU A 423 -2.24 17.16 11.09
C LEU A 423 -1.74 18.46 10.46
N PHE A 424 -1.74 18.57 9.13
CA PHE A 424 -1.24 19.74 8.41
C PHE A 424 -2.35 20.65 7.87
N ARG A 425 -3.61 20.46 8.29
CA ARG A 425 -4.76 21.19 7.73
C ARG A 425 -4.66 22.72 7.85
N TRP A 426 -3.97 23.21 8.88
CA TRP A 426 -3.76 24.65 9.11
C TRP A 426 -2.45 25.17 8.53
N VAL A 427 -1.68 24.35 7.80
CA VAL A 427 -0.42 24.74 7.19
C VAL A 427 -0.62 24.98 5.69
N VAL A 428 -0.41 26.22 5.28
CA VAL A 428 -0.68 26.68 3.90
C VAL A 428 0.48 27.51 3.37
N THR A 429 0.71 27.47 2.06
CA THR A 429 1.67 28.38 1.42
C THR A 429 1.08 29.79 1.32
N ILE A 430 1.92 30.78 1.04
CA ILE A 430 1.49 32.16 0.77
C ILE A 430 0.53 32.20 -0.43
N SER A 431 0.78 31.39 -1.46
CA SER A 431 -0.09 31.29 -2.63
C SER A 431 -1.46 30.75 -2.25
N ASP A 432 -1.50 29.65 -1.50
CA ASP A 432 -2.75 29.03 -1.06
C ASP A 432 -3.57 29.96 -0.17
N ALA A 433 -2.91 30.66 0.77
CA ALA A 433 -3.57 31.64 1.63
C ALA A 433 -4.21 32.78 0.83
N GLN A 434 -3.56 33.25 -0.25
CA GLN A 434 -4.13 34.27 -1.15
C GLN A 434 -5.35 33.76 -1.93
N HIS A 435 -5.37 32.48 -2.31
CA HIS A 435 -6.52 31.85 -2.96
C HIS A 435 -7.67 31.55 -2.00
N MET A 436 -7.38 31.27 -0.72
CA MET A 436 -8.38 31.06 0.32
C MET A 436 -9.08 32.36 0.73
N ALA A 437 -8.41 33.50 0.56
CA ALA A 437 -8.95 34.83 0.85
C ALA A 437 -8.72 35.82 -0.31
N PRO A 438 -9.45 35.69 -1.44
CA PRO A 438 -9.42 36.69 -2.48
C PRO A 438 -9.91 38.02 -1.89
N ARG A 439 -9.09 39.06 -2.01
CA ARG A 439 -9.32 40.39 -1.42
C ARG A 439 -10.72 40.93 -1.75
N THR A 440 -11.67 40.77 -0.84
CA THR A 440 -12.91 41.54 -0.81
C THR A 440 -13.04 42.24 0.53
N SER A 441 -12.85 43.56 0.48
CA SER A 441 -13.24 44.57 1.48
C SER A 441 -12.81 44.37 2.94
N SER A 442 -11.96 45.29 3.37
CA SER A 442 -11.70 45.66 4.75
C SER A 442 -12.99 45.76 5.58
N ARG A 443 -13.07 44.93 6.62
CA ARG A 443 -13.96 44.95 7.81
C ARG A 443 -14.77 43.65 7.94
N SER A 444 -14.48 42.91 9.01
CA SER A 444 -15.23 41.74 9.53
C SER A 444 -14.79 40.33 9.06
N ARG A 445 -13.58 39.90 9.45
CA ARG A 445 -13.31 38.53 9.91
C ARG A 445 -12.25 38.54 11.02
N ARG A 446 -12.63 39.01 12.21
CA ARG A 446 -11.90 38.77 13.45
C ARG A 446 -12.62 37.64 14.19
N SER A 447 -12.23 36.38 13.97
CA SER A 447 -12.18 35.36 15.04
C SER A 447 -11.70 33.96 14.64
N ASP A 448 -11.75 33.52 13.38
CA ASP A 448 -11.67 32.05 13.13
C ASP A 448 -10.33 31.50 12.60
N ASP A 449 -9.35 32.35 12.24
CA ASP A 449 -8.10 31.91 11.60
C ASP A 449 -6.84 32.11 12.47
N SER A 450 -6.96 32.18 13.80
CA SER A 450 -5.81 32.39 14.69
C SER A 450 -4.76 31.27 14.66
N ASN A 451 -5.13 30.09 14.14
CA ASN A 451 -4.26 28.92 14.06
C ASN A 451 -3.65 28.71 12.67
N LEU A 452 -4.01 29.50 11.65
CA LEU A 452 -3.48 29.36 10.30
C LEU A 452 -1.98 29.67 10.27
N CYS A 453 -1.18 28.68 9.91
CA CYS A 453 0.26 28.81 9.70
C CYS A 453 0.53 29.03 8.21
N VAL A 454 0.77 30.28 7.82
CA VAL A 454 1.20 30.62 6.46
C VAL A 454 2.72 30.52 6.39
N ASP A 455 3.22 29.46 5.76
CA ASP A 455 4.65 29.19 5.63
C ASP A 455 4.90 28.38 4.35
N ASN A 456 5.71 28.92 3.42
CA ASN A 456 6.00 28.27 2.15
C ASN A 456 6.82 27.00 2.33
N GLU A 457 7.88 27.03 3.14
CA GLU A 457 8.79 25.89 3.27
C GLU A 457 8.07 24.71 3.93
N LEU A 458 7.34 24.97 5.02
CA LEU A 458 6.52 23.95 5.66
C LEU A 458 5.35 23.51 4.77
N GLY A 459 4.75 24.46 4.04
CA GLY A 459 3.66 24.21 3.10
C GLY A 459 4.06 23.30 1.94
N PHE A 460 5.27 23.46 1.38
CA PHE A 460 5.81 22.56 0.36
C PHE A 460 6.26 21.22 0.94
N ALA A 461 6.78 21.22 2.17
CA ALA A 461 7.22 19.99 2.81
C ALA A 461 6.06 19.09 3.26
N LYS A 462 4.86 19.65 3.51
CA LYS A 462 3.70 18.92 4.05
C LYS A 462 3.26 17.76 3.14
N ASP A 463 3.16 17.98 1.83
CA ASP A 463 2.60 16.98 0.91
C ASP A 463 3.50 15.76 0.82
N ARG A 464 4.82 16.00 0.77
CA ARG A 464 5.84 14.95 0.86
C ARG A 464 5.78 14.21 2.19
N THR A 465 5.59 14.93 3.30
CA THR A 465 5.50 14.33 4.65
C THR A 465 4.27 13.45 4.79
N ILE A 466 3.12 13.91 4.30
CA ILE A 466 1.86 13.16 4.26
C ILE A 466 2.03 11.88 3.43
N SER A 467 2.66 11.98 2.26
CA SER A 467 2.95 10.83 1.40
C SER A 467 3.81 9.80 2.15
N ARG A 468 4.91 10.23 2.78
CA ARG A 468 5.82 9.35 3.54
C ARG A 468 5.11 8.69 4.73
N LEU A 469 4.37 9.45 5.52
CA LEU A 469 3.58 8.90 6.64
C LEU A 469 2.57 7.85 6.17
N THR A 470 1.94 8.09 5.02
CA THR A 470 0.96 7.15 4.46
C THR A 470 1.64 5.87 3.97
N GLU A 471 2.79 6.00 3.28
CA GLU A 471 3.58 4.88 2.78
C GLU A 471 4.18 4.04 3.93
N MET A 472 4.69 4.68 4.98
CA MET A 472 5.26 3.98 6.14
C MET A 472 4.23 3.17 6.93
N ASN A 473 2.95 3.46 6.76
CA ASN A 473 1.85 2.69 7.32
C ASN A 473 1.25 1.69 6.32
N SER A 474 1.80 1.57 5.11
CA SER A 474 1.35 0.56 4.14
C SER A 474 1.82 -0.83 4.56
N LYS A 475 1.04 -1.84 4.18
CA LYS A 475 1.39 -3.25 4.41
C LYS A 475 2.74 -3.60 3.77
N GLU A 476 2.97 -3.16 2.54
CA GLU A 476 4.21 -3.38 1.79
C GLU A 476 5.44 -2.85 2.53
N PHE A 477 5.36 -1.63 3.08
CA PHE A 477 6.46 -1.04 3.84
C PHE A 477 6.75 -1.84 5.11
N LEU A 478 5.70 -2.26 5.81
CA LEU A 478 5.81 -3.05 7.05
C LEU A 478 6.36 -4.46 6.78
N GLU A 479 5.97 -5.10 5.68
CA GLU A 479 6.50 -6.40 5.24
C GLU A 479 7.97 -6.30 4.84
N HIS A 480 8.33 -5.27 4.07
CA HIS A 480 9.72 -5.01 3.70
C HIS A 480 10.59 -4.75 4.95
N HIS A 481 10.08 -3.97 5.91
CA HIS A 481 10.74 -3.75 7.21
C HIS A 481 10.95 -5.07 7.97
N ALA A 482 9.94 -5.93 8.03
CA ALA A 482 10.03 -7.23 8.68
C ALA A 482 11.09 -8.14 8.01
N SER A 483 11.15 -8.16 6.68
CA SER A 483 12.17 -8.89 5.92
C SER A 483 13.58 -8.42 6.26
N MET A 484 13.81 -7.10 6.28
CA MET A 484 15.10 -6.49 6.62
C MET A 484 15.58 -6.85 8.03
N LEU A 485 14.66 -6.97 8.99
CA LEU A 485 14.99 -7.41 10.35
C LEU A 485 15.32 -8.90 10.41
N GLY A 486 14.63 -9.73 9.64
CA GLY A 486 14.94 -11.15 9.50
C GLY A 486 16.36 -11.40 9.00
N GLU A 487 16.78 -10.69 7.95
CA GLU A 487 18.14 -10.76 7.39
C GLU A 487 19.22 -10.26 8.37
N LYS A 488 18.92 -9.19 9.13
CA LYS A 488 19.84 -8.70 10.17
C LYS A 488 20.02 -9.69 11.32
N LYS A 489 18.95 -10.36 11.75
CA LYS A 489 19.04 -11.41 12.79
C LYS A 489 19.85 -12.62 12.30
N LEU A 490 19.58 -13.09 11.08
CA LEU A 490 20.33 -14.21 10.48
C LEU A 490 21.83 -13.90 10.31
N SER A 491 22.19 -12.67 9.97
CA SER A 491 23.59 -12.27 9.86
C SER A 491 24.28 -12.12 11.22
N GLN A 492 23.60 -11.61 12.25
CA GLN A 492 24.13 -11.56 13.62
C GLN A 492 24.29 -12.94 14.25
N ASP A 493 23.33 -13.85 14.05
CA ASP A 493 23.40 -15.22 14.55
C ASP A 493 24.49 -16.04 13.83
N GLY A 494 24.68 -15.83 12.52
CA GLY A 494 25.78 -16.43 11.76
C GLY A 494 27.17 -15.94 12.19
N ILE A 495 27.29 -14.67 12.61
CA ILE A 495 28.54 -14.14 13.18
C ILE A 495 28.78 -14.75 14.57
N ASN A 496 27.75 -14.83 15.43
CA ASN A 496 27.87 -15.42 16.77
C ASN A 496 28.18 -16.92 16.73
N ALA A 497 27.63 -17.67 15.77
CA ALA A 497 27.93 -19.09 15.58
C ALA A 497 29.38 -19.34 15.14
N ASN A 498 29.95 -18.46 14.31
CA ASN A 498 31.35 -18.55 13.90
C ASN A 498 32.33 -18.11 15.01
N VAL A 499 31.92 -17.21 15.90
CA VAL A 499 32.71 -16.81 17.08
C VAL A 499 32.69 -17.88 18.18
N LEU A 500 31.66 -18.72 18.25
CA LEU A 500 31.60 -19.87 19.17
C LEU A 500 32.32 -21.12 18.64
N GLN A 501 32.70 -21.15 17.36
CA GLN A 501 33.47 -22.25 16.74
C GLN A 501 34.97 -21.95 16.56
N ALA A 502 35.42 -20.72 16.88
CA ALA A 502 36.81 -20.29 16.90
C ALA A 502 37.29 -20.14 18.34
#